data_AF-A0A498ITP3-F1
#
_entry.id   AF-A0A498ITP3-F1
#
_cell.length_a   1.000
_cell.length_b   1.000
_cell.length_c   1.000
_cell.angle_alpha   90.00
_cell.angle_beta   90.00
_cell.angle_gamma   90.00
#
_symmetry.space_group_name_H-M   'P 1'
#
loop_
_entity.id
_entity.type
_entity.pdbx_description
1 polymer ?
#
loop_
_entity_poly.entity_id
_entity_poly.type
_entity_poly.pdbx_seq_one_letter_code
_entity_poly.pdbx_strand_id
1 'polypeptide(L)'
;MLSSVPTKEEYMENAYVSFALGAVVLPALYLVGPKLSEEAVGSFEFHRLYRLMGLLNDIQGFKRESAEGKLNVVSLAMIHCNGVTRK
;
A
#
# COMPACT_ATOMS: atom_id res chain seq x y z
N MET A 1 13.45 -22.94 3.41
CA MET A 1 13.08 -22.24 2.16
C MET A 1 13.51 -20.80 2.30
N LEU A 2 14.43 -20.31 1.46
CA LEU A 2 14.85 -18.91 1.48
C LEU A 2 13.70 -18.06 0.92
N SER A 3 13.01 -17.32 1.79
CA SER A 3 12.07 -16.29 1.36
C SER A 3 12.85 -15.20 0.63
N SER A 4 12.68 -15.07 -0.68
CA SER A 4 13.24 -13.95 -1.45
C SER A 4 12.57 -12.64 -1.03
N VAL A 5 13.34 -11.55 -0.99
CA VAL A 5 12.78 -10.21 -0.77
C VAL A 5 11.87 -9.90 -1.97
N PRO A 6 10.59 -9.56 -1.74
CA PRO A 6 9.65 -9.30 -2.83
C PRO A 6 10.03 -8.01 -3.56
N THR A 7 9.80 -7.95 -4.86
CA THR A 7 9.88 -6.71 -5.64
C THR A 7 8.83 -5.70 -5.17
N LYS A 8 8.97 -4.43 -5.59
CA LYS A 8 7.98 -3.41 -5.27
C LYS A 8 6.62 -3.77 -5.86
N GLU A 9 6.62 -4.31 -7.07
CA GLU A 9 5.43 -4.69 -7.82
C GLU A 9 4.67 -5.83 -7.11
N GLU A 10 5.39 -6.89 -6.72
CA GLU A 10 4.82 -8.02 -5.95
C GLU A 10 4.30 -7.59 -4.58
N TYR A 11 5.00 -6.66 -3.91
CA TYR A 11 4.50 -6.06 -2.68
C TYR A 11 3.22 -5.27 -2.94
N MET A 12 3.17 -4.42 -3.96
CA MET A 12 2.04 -3.54 -4.22
C MET A 12 0.78 -4.31 -4.66
N GLU A 13 0.94 -5.43 -5.36
CA GLU A 13 -0.18 -6.31 -5.72
C GLU A 13 -0.85 -6.89 -4.46
N ASN A 14 -0.04 -7.34 -3.49
CA ASN A 14 -0.55 -7.88 -2.23
C ASN A 14 -1.01 -6.81 -1.24
N ALA A 15 -0.28 -5.68 -1.14
CA ALA A 15 -0.60 -4.57 -0.25
C ALA A 15 -1.94 -3.92 -0.62
N TYR A 16 -2.25 -3.86 -1.92
CA TYR A 16 -3.53 -3.37 -2.41
C TYR A 16 -4.73 -4.12 -1.81
N VAL A 17 -4.62 -5.44 -1.64
CA VAL A 17 -5.66 -6.29 -1.02
C VAL A 17 -5.53 -6.32 0.52
N SER A 18 -4.29 -6.37 1.03
CA SER A 18 -3.99 -6.61 2.44
C SER A 18 -4.20 -5.40 3.35
N PHE A 19 -4.26 -4.18 2.80
CA PHE A 19 -4.44 -2.97 3.58
C PHE A 19 -5.85 -2.83 4.17
N ALA A 20 -6.78 -3.73 3.85
CA ALA A 20 -8.14 -3.79 4.38
C ALA A 20 -8.94 -2.46 4.26
N LEU A 21 -8.47 -1.51 3.44
CA LEU A 21 -9.19 -0.27 3.15
C LEU A 21 -10.58 -0.54 2.61
N GLY A 22 -10.77 -1.64 1.87
CA GLY A 22 -12.10 -2.06 1.44
C GLY A 22 -13.06 -2.19 2.63
N ALA A 23 -12.61 -2.79 3.72
CA ALA A 23 -13.42 -3.00 4.92
C ALA A 23 -13.57 -1.75 5.81
N VAL A 24 -12.66 -0.77 5.73
CA VAL A 24 -12.73 0.45 6.58
C VAL A 24 -13.35 1.62 5.81
N VAL A 25 -12.88 1.88 4.60
CA VAL A 25 -13.27 3.05 3.80
C VAL A 25 -14.61 2.85 3.10
N LEU A 26 -14.92 1.65 2.58
CA LEU A 26 -16.22 1.45 1.92
C LEU A 26 -17.39 1.61 2.91
N PRO A 27 -17.39 1.02 4.11
CA PRO A 27 -18.50 1.25 5.04
C PRO A 27 -18.65 2.71 5.44
N ALA A 28 -17.55 3.44 5.67
CA ALA A 28 -17.62 4.86 5.97
C ALA A 28 -18.23 5.67 4.80
N LEU A 29 -17.82 5.38 3.56
CA LEU A 29 -18.35 6.05 2.37
C LEU A 29 -19.83 5.73 2.12
N TYR A 30 -20.25 4.47 2.33
CA TYR A 30 -21.62 4.04 2.10
C TYR A 30 -22.60 4.40 3.23
N LEU A 31 -22.13 4.52 4.48
CA LEU A 31 -22.99 4.75 5.65
C LEU A 31 -23.01 6.21 6.13
N VAL A 32 -21.91 6.95 5.91
CA VAL A 32 -21.75 8.33 6.41
C VAL A 32 -21.61 9.34 5.26
N GLY A 33 -21.02 8.93 4.15
CA GLY A 33 -20.81 9.75 2.97
C GLY A 33 -21.98 9.74 1.99
N PRO A 34 -21.91 10.60 0.95
CA PRO A 34 -22.81 10.47 -0.19
C PRO A 34 -22.59 9.12 -0.86
N LYS A 35 -23.69 8.41 -1.12
CA LYS A 35 -23.66 7.08 -1.73
C LYS A 35 -22.90 7.12 -3.06
N LEU A 36 -21.82 6.36 -3.14
CA LEU A 36 -21.07 6.17 -4.38
C LEU A 36 -21.84 5.22 -5.32
N SER A 37 -21.83 5.51 -6.61
CA SER A 37 -22.32 4.57 -7.63
C SER A 37 -21.36 3.40 -7.77
N GLU A 38 -21.86 2.26 -8.25
CA GLU A 38 -21.01 1.09 -8.52
C GLU A 38 -19.93 1.40 -9.56
N GLU A 39 -20.27 2.21 -10.57
CA GLU A 39 -19.32 2.73 -11.57
C GLU A 39 -18.19 3.55 -10.92
N ALA A 40 -18.51 4.39 -9.92
CA ALA A 40 -17.50 5.16 -9.22
C ALA A 40 -16.56 4.26 -8.41
N VAL A 41 -17.07 3.20 -7.77
CA VAL A 41 -16.25 2.24 -7.01
C VAL A 41 -15.38 1.38 -7.92
N GLY A 42 -15.88 1.01 -9.10
CA GLY A 42 -15.11 0.30 -10.14
C GLY A 42 -14.18 1.19 -10.96
N SER A 43 -14.19 2.51 -10.73
CA SER A 43 -13.40 3.46 -11.51
C SER A 43 -11.90 3.33 -11.22
N PHE A 44 -11.09 3.59 -12.25
CA PHE A 44 -9.63 3.60 -12.11
C PHE A 44 -9.18 4.64 -11.08
N GLU A 45 -9.88 5.76 -10.99
CA GLU A 45 -9.65 6.86 -10.06
C GLU A 45 -9.80 6.39 -8.61
N PHE A 46 -10.83 5.61 -8.32
CA PHE A 46 -11.07 5.06 -6.98
C PHE A 46 -9.97 4.06 -6.59
N HIS A 47 -9.62 3.15 -7.50
CA HIS A 47 -8.50 2.23 -7.31
C HIS A 47 -7.16 2.95 -7.11
N ARG A 48 -6.93 4.05 -7.84
CA ARG A 48 -5.74 4.90 -7.70
C ARG A 48 -5.71 5.60 -6.35
N LEU A 49 -6.84 6.09 -5.86
CA LEU A 49 -6.93 6.69 -4.52
C LEU A 49 -6.56 5.67 -3.43
N TYR A 50 -7.10 4.46 -3.51
CA TYR A 50 -6.77 3.37 -2.59
C TYR A 50 -5.26 3.07 -2.56
N ARG A 51 -4.65 2.99 -3.74
CA ARG A 51 -3.20 2.80 -3.87
C ARG A 51 -2.42 3.94 -3.22
N LEU A 52 -2.83 5.19 -3.44
CA LEU A 52 -2.18 6.36 -2.83
C LEU A 52 -2.31 6.37 -1.30
N MET A 53 -3.46 5.97 -0.76
CA MET A 53 -3.67 5.86 0.70
C MET A 53 -2.74 4.81 1.32
N GLY A 54 -2.58 3.64 0.68
CA GLY A 54 -1.62 2.61 1.12
C GLY A 54 -0.16 3.10 1.08
N LEU A 55 0.23 3.80 0.01
CA LEU A 55 1.57 4.41 -0.06
C LEU A 55 1.79 5.45 1.05
N LEU A 56 0.77 6.26 1.35
CA LEU A 56 0.84 7.23 2.42
C LEU A 56 0.96 6.55 3.80
N ASN A 57 0.26 5.44 4.00
CA ASN A 57 0.42 4.60 5.20
C ASN A 57 1.86 4.10 5.35
N ASP A 58 2.45 3.54 4.30
CA ASP A 58 3.81 3.01 4.36
C ASP A 58 4.85 4.10 4.65
N ILE A 59 4.68 5.29 4.07
CA ILE A 59 5.56 6.45 4.33
C ILE A 59 5.47 6.88 5.79
N GLN A 60 4.25 7.03 6.33
CA GLN A 60 4.05 7.46 7.71
C GLN A 60 4.42 6.38 8.73
N GLY A 61 4.17 5.12 8.40
CA GLY A 61 4.42 3.95 9.24
C GLY A 61 5.86 3.44 9.21
N PHE A 62 6.67 3.83 8.24
CA PHE A 62 7.99 3.28 7.96
C PHE A 62 8.87 3.08 9.20
N LYS A 63 9.04 4.10 10.04
CA LYS A 63 9.90 4.00 11.23
C LYS A 63 9.41 2.95 12.22
N ARG A 64 8.09 2.88 12.45
CA ARG A 64 7.46 1.92 13.35
C ARG A 64 7.58 0.50 12.79
N GLU A 65 7.24 0.32 11.52
CA GLU A 65 7.28 -0.99 10.86
C GLU A 65 8.70 -1.54 10.73
N SER A 66 9.67 -0.66 10.42
CA SER A 66 11.08 -1.02 10.40
C SER A 66 11.59 -1.47 11.77
N ALA A 67 11.15 -0.82 12.86
CA ALA A 67 11.49 -1.25 14.22
C ALA A 67 10.88 -2.62 14.59
N GLU A 68 9.73 -2.95 14.03
CA GLU A 68 9.07 -4.26 14.16
C GLU A 68 9.63 -5.33 13.20
N GLY A 69 10.62 -4.98 12.36
CA GLY A 69 11.17 -5.89 11.35
C GLY A 69 10.23 -6.17 10.17
N LYS A 70 9.18 -5.38 9.99
CA LYS A 70 8.21 -5.51 8.89
C LYS A 70 8.70 -4.79 7.64
N LEU A 71 8.54 -5.46 6.50
CA LEU A 71 8.79 -4.86 5.18
C LEU A 71 7.61 -4.00 4.74
N ASN A 72 7.92 -2.86 4.12
CA ASN A 72 6.96 -2.00 3.43
C ASN A 72 7.59 -1.43 2.16
N VAL A 73 6.84 -0.63 1.38
CA VAL A 73 7.34 -0.12 0.09
C VAL A 73 8.61 0.74 0.21
N VAL A 74 8.78 1.46 1.33
CA VAL A 74 9.95 2.32 1.58
C VAL A 74 11.17 1.45 1.87
N SER A 75 11.03 0.45 2.74
CA SER A 75 12.10 -0.53 3.03
C SER A 75 12.54 -1.26 1.75
N LEU A 76 11.59 -1.72 0.93
CA LEU A 76 11.87 -2.37 -0.34
C LEU A 76 12.57 -1.42 -1.33
N ALA A 77 12.19 -0.15 -1.35
CA ALA A 77 12.87 0.85 -2.16
C ALA A 77 14.33 1.02 -1.75
N MET A 78 14.62 1.09 -0.46
CA MET A 78 16.00 1.20 0.02
C MET A 78 16.82 -0.05 -0.31
N ILE A 79 16.26 -1.25 -0.11
CA ILE A 79 16.94 -2.52 -0.40
C ILE A 79 17.32 -2.61 -1.88
N HIS A 80 16.38 -2.30 -2.78
CA HIS A 80 16.63 -2.39 -4.22
C HIS A 80 17.43 -1.20 -4.79
N CYS A 81 17.37 -0.02 -4.17
CA CYS A 81 18.12 1.17 -4.63
C CYS A 81 19.55 1.26 -4.05
N ASN A 82 19.86 0.57 -2.95
CA ASN A 82 21.20 0.54 -2.34
C ASN A 82 22.26 -0.21 -3.19
N GLY A 83 21.89 -0.75 -4.36
CA GLY A 83 22.85 -1.21 -5.37
C GLY A 83 23.55 -0.07 -6.15
N VAL A 84 23.15 1.20 -5.98
CA VAL A 84 23.60 2.33 -6.84
C VAL A 84 24.54 3.33 -6.15
N THR A 85 24.97 3.11 -4.91
CA THR A 85 25.98 3.97 -4.27
C THR A 85 27.24 3.20 -3.83
N ARG A 86 28.12 2.93 -4.81
CA ARG A 86 29.56 3.01 -4.57
C ARG A 86 30.12 4.16 -5.41
N LYS A 87 30.53 5.23 -4.74
CA LYS A 87 31.65 6.06 -5.18
C LYS A 87 32.76 5.89 -4.16
#